data_AF-A0A4Y8C844-F1
#
_entry.id   AF-A0A4Y8C844-F1
#
_cell.length_a   1.000
_cell.length_b   1.000
_cell.length_c   1.000
_cell.angle_alpha   90.00
_cell.angle_beta   90.00
_cell.angle_gamma   90.00
#
_symmetry.space_group_name_H-M   'P 1'
#
loop_
_entity.id
_entity.type
_entity.pdbx_description
1 polymer ?
#
loop_
_entity_poly.entity_id
_entity_poly.type
_entity_poly.pdbx_seq_one_letter_code
_entity_poly.pdbx_strand_id
1 'polypeptide(L)'
;GVLSEYDSLENLKKYLNQYEFFFSATNAPNAIITNSLIEELPYKRYFFDIAVPRDIDINENENISVFAVDDLEIVVQKNLALREQEARMAYGIIGRETSEFFRYLNDLALMPI
;
A
#
# COMPACT_ATOMS: atom_id res chain seq x y z
N GLY A 1 20.16 -2.26 18.09
CA GLY A 1 19.47 -1.07 17.60
C GLY A 1 20.02 -0.77 16.24
N VAL A 2 19.22 -0.93 15.19
CA VAL A 2 19.69 -0.68 13.83
C VAL A 2 19.49 0.80 13.54
N LEU A 3 20.56 1.45 13.07
CA LEU A 3 20.59 2.85 12.63
C LEU A 3 19.64 3.02 11.45
N SER A 4 18.42 3.50 11.71
CA SER A 4 17.59 4.05 10.66
C SER A 4 18.11 5.47 10.39
N GLU A 5 18.77 5.65 9.25
CA GLU A 5 19.13 6.96 8.74
C GLU A 5 18.00 7.47 7.84
N TYR A 6 17.68 8.76 7.96
CA TYR A 6 16.74 9.44 7.08
C TYR A 6 17.49 10.56 6.36
N ASP A 7 17.03 10.91 5.17
CA ASP A 7 17.61 12.00 4.38
C ASP A 7 16.50 12.76 3.64
N SER A 8 16.84 13.93 3.11
CA SER A 8 15.97 14.77 2.30
C SER A 8 15.58 14.08 1.00
N LEU A 9 14.36 14.33 0.53
CA LEU A 9 13.87 13.88 -0.78
C LEU A 9 14.70 14.46 -1.94
N GLU A 10 15.41 15.57 -1.72
CA GLU A 10 16.35 16.12 -2.70
C GLU A 10 17.46 15.12 -3.09
N ASN A 11 17.83 14.21 -2.18
CA ASN A 11 18.81 13.16 -2.41
C ASN A 11 18.20 11.89 -3.03
N LEU A 12 16.90 11.89 -3.37
CA LEU A 12 16.20 10.72 -3.92
C LEU A 12 16.93 10.15 -5.15
N LYS A 13 17.35 11.00 -6.10
CA LYS A 13 18.09 10.57 -7.29
C LYS A 13 19.36 9.78 -6.92
N LYS A 14 20.12 10.25 -5.93
CA LYS A 14 21.34 9.57 -5.48
C LYS A 14 21.00 8.16 -4.97
N TYR A 15 19.98 8.03 -4.13
CA TYR A 15 19.63 6.74 -3.53
C TYR A 15 19.00 5.74 -4.50
N LEU A 16 18.18 6.22 -5.44
CA LEU A 16 17.60 5.40 -6.52
C LEU A 16 18.64 4.71 -7.40
N ASN A 17 19.86 5.25 -7.42
CA ASN A 17 20.97 4.74 -8.23
C ASN A 17 22.10 4.10 -7.38
N GLN A 18 21.84 3.83 -6.09
CA GLN A 18 22.81 3.16 -5.19
C GLN A 18 22.33 1.80 -4.67
N TYR A 19 21.04 1.51 -4.74
CA TYR A 19 20.44 0.32 -4.17
C TYR A 19 19.65 -0.50 -5.21
N GLU A 20 19.26 -1.71 -4.80
CA GLU A 20 18.54 -2.66 -5.64
C GLU A 20 17.05 -2.76 -5.29
N PHE A 21 16.66 -2.40 -4.06
CA PHE A 21 15.30 -2.57 -3.55
C PHE A 21 14.74 -1.26 -3.02
N PHE A 22 13.57 -0.88 -3.50
CA PHE A 22 12.90 0.37 -3.15
C PHE A 22 11.47 0.10 -2.74
N PHE A 23 11.04 0.72 -1.64
CA PHE A 23 9.67 0.66 -1.15
C PHE A 23 9.15 2.09 -1.06
N SER A 24 8.09 2.38 -1.81
CA SER A 24 7.42 3.69 -1.78
C SER A 24 6.03 3.54 -1.21
N ALA A 25 5.67 4.43 -0.29
CA ALA A 25 4.41 4.42 0.44
C ALA A 25 4.06 5.83 0.91
N THR A 26 4.19 6.83 0.02
CA THR A 26 3.90 8.22 0.36
C THR A 26 2.43 8.59 0.12
N ASN A 27 2.05 9.80 0.53
CA ASN A 27 0.76 10.41 0.20
C ASN A 27 0.89 11.46 -0.92
N ALA A 28 1.90 11.33 -1.79
CA ALA A 28 2.12 12.29 -2.86
C ALA A 28 0.92 12.33 -3.82
N PRO A 29 0.47 13.52 -4.25
CA PRO A 29 -0.66 13.61 -5.18
C PRO A 29 -0.29 13.19 -6.61
N ASN A 30 1.01 13.12 -6.93
CA ASN A 30 1.56 12.72 -8.22
C ASN A 30 2.80 11.84 -7.98
N ALA A 31 3.17 11.05 -9.00
CA ALA A 31 4.38 10.24 -8.95
C ALA A 31 5.64 11.10 -8.67
N ILE A 32 6.42 10.67 -7.69
CA ILE A 32 7.65 11.33 -7.25
C ILE A 32 8.90 10.61 -7.77
N ILE A 33 8.79 9.33 -8.12
CA ILE A 33 9.84 8.54 -8.75
C ILE A 33 9.51 8.45 -10.24
N THR A 34 10.26 9.18 -11.07
CA THR A 34 10.06 9.24 -12.53
C THR A 34 11.31 8.86 -13.29
N ASN A 35 11.17 8.53 -14.58
CA ASN A 35 12.28 8.16 -15.46
C ASN A 35 13.47 9.17 -15.44
N SER A 36 13.21 10.45 -15.13
CA SER A 36 14.25 11.48 -15.04
C SER A 36 15.24 11.29 -13.88
N LEU A 37 14.86 10.52 -12.86
CA LEU A 37 15.68 10.22 -11.68
C LEU A 37 16.47 8.92 -11.83
N ILE A 38 16.18 8.12 -12.87
CA ILE A 38 16.71 6.77 -13.04
C ILE A 38 17.88 6.78 -14.03
N GLU A 39 19.00 6.23 -13.61
CA GLU A 39 20.17 6.00 -14.46
C GLU A 39 20.22 4.54 -14.92
N GLU A 40 20.86 4.26 -16.06
CA GLU A 40 21.08 2.90 -16.53
C GLU A 40 22.17 2.22 -15.70
N LEU A 41 21.84 1.07 -15.10
CA LEU A 41 22.75 0.31 -14.25
C LEU A 41 22.79 -1.16 -14.70
N PRO A 42 23.92 -1.86 -14.51
CA PRO A 42 24.14 -3.21 -15.04
C PRO A 42 23.51 -4.32 -14.17
N TYR A 43 22.67 -3.96 -13.20
CA TYR A 43 22.07 -4.88 -12.25
C TYR A 43 20.57 -4.60 -12.10
N LYS A 44 19.84 -5.60 -11.63
CA LYS A 44 18.39 -5.55 -11.51
C LYS A 44 17.95 -4.77 -10.28
N ARG A 45 16.94 -3.92 -10.44
CA ARG A 45 16.31 -3.13 -9.40
C ARG A 45 14.82 -3.43 -9.33
N TYR A 46 14.31 -3.42 -8.10
CA TYR A 46 12.95 -3.78 -7.74
C TYR A 46 12.31 -2.62 -7.00
N PHE A 47 11.18 -2.15 -7.53
CA PHE A 47 10.42 -1.03 -6.98
C PHE A 47 9.06 -1.52 -6.52
N PHE A 48 8.77 -1.39 -5.23
CA PHE A 48 7.49 -1.75 -4.64
C PHE A 48 6.69 -0.47 -4.35
N ASP A 49 5.65 -0.23 -5.15
CA ASP A 49 4.78 0.93 -5.06
C ASP A 49 3.52 0.58 -4.25
N ILE A 50 3.54 0.94 -2.96
CA ILE A 50 2.46 0.69 -2.00
C ILE A 50 1.54 1.93 -1.91
N ALA A 51 1.87 3.02 -2.61
CA ALA A 51 1.16 4.29 -2.52
C ALA A 51 -0.12 4.33 -3.38
N VAL A 52 -1.13 5.05 -2.90
CA VAL A 52 -2.38 5.34 -3.62
C VAL A 52 -2.74 6.82 -3.38
N PRO A 53 -2.61 7.71 -4.39
CA PRO A 53 -2.14 7.49 -5.77
C PRO A 53 -0.68 7.00 -5.87
N ARG A 54 -0.32 6.40 -7.01
CA ARG A 54 1.00 5.77 -7.23
C ARG A 54 2.17 6.76 -7.12
N ASP A 55 3.24 6.33 -6.47
CA ASP A 55 4.48 7.10 -6.32
C ASP A 55 5.44 6.91 -7.51
N ILE A 56 5.34 5.78 -8.22
CA ILE A 56 6.35 5.34 -9.19
C ILE A 56 5.77 5.32 -10.60
N ASP A 57 6.35 6.16 -11.47
CA ASP A 57 6.07 6.25 -12.90
C ASP A 57 7.38 6.14 -13.71
N ILE A 58 7.86 4.90 -13.85
CA ILE A 58 9.10 4.57 -14.56
C ILE A 58 8.85 3.42 -15.56
N ASN A 59 9.62 3.41 -16.64
CA ASN A 59 9.55 2.34 -17.63
C ASN A 59 10.26 1.10 -17.12
N GLU A 60 9.57 -0.04 -17.12
CA GLU A 60 10.18 -1.34 -16.84
C GLU A 60 11.07 -1.79 -18.00
N ASN A 61 12.14 -2.51 -17.66
CA ASN A 61 13.06 -3.13 -18.61
C ASN A 61 13.75 -4.35 -17.97
N GLU A 62 14.76 -4.93 -18.63
CA GLU A 62 15.46 -6.11 -18.13
C GLU A 62 16.02 -5.93 -16.69
N ASN A 63 16.41 -4.70 -16.36
CA ASN A 63 17.04 -4.31 -15.09
C ASN A 63 16.11 -3.51 -14.16
N ILE A 64 14.86 -3.24 -14.55
CA ILE A 64 13.89 -2.48 -13.74
C ILE A 64 12.57 -3.23 -13.72
N SER A 65 12.14 -3.63 -12.53
CA SER A 65 10.83 -4.23 -12.30
C SER A 65 10.05 -3.41 -11.27
N VAL A 66 8.79 -3.12 -11.57
CA VAL A 66 7.88 -2.36 -10.69
C VAL A 66 6.74 -3.27 -10.26
N PHE A 67 6.44 -3.26 -8.96
CA PHE A 67 5.37 -4.04 -8.35
C PHE A 67 4.45 -3.06 -7.64
N ALA A 68 3.21 -2.90 -8.11
CA ALA A 68 2.23 -2.06 -7.44
C ALA A 68 1.42 -2.86 -6.40
N VAL A 69 0.80 -2.16 -5.46
CA VAL A 69 -0.09 -2.75 -4.45
C VAL A 69 -1.20 -3.59 -5.08
N ASP A 70 -1.67 -3.19 -6.27
CA ASP A 70 -2.70 -3.91 -7.03
C ASP A 70 -2.19 -5.28 -7.52
N ASP A 71 -0.89 -5.43 -7.79
CA ASP A 71 -0.29 -6.68 -8.26
C ASP A 71 -0.12 -7.73 -7.14
N LEU A 72 -0.23 -7.31 -5.86
CA LEU A 72 -0.18 -8.20 -4.70
C LEU A 72 -1.48 -9.01 -4.52
N GLU A 73 -2.58 -8.68 -5.22
CA GLU A 73 -3.80 -9.48 -5.23
C GLU A 73 -3.55 -10.93 -5.69
N ILE A 74 -2.55 -11.15 -6.56
CA ILE A 74 -2.20 -12.46 -7.11
C ILE A 74 -1.65 -13.41 -6.02
N VAL A 75 -0.95 -12.87 -5.02
CA VAL A 75 -0.45 -13.67 -3.87
C VAL A 75 -1.61 -14.02 -2.92
N VAL A 76 -2.56 -13.10 -2.78
CA VAL A 76 -3.71 -13.23 -1.89
C VAL A 76 -4.71 -14.28 -2.40
N GLN A 77 -4.81 -14.49 -3.73
CA GLN A 77 -5.57 -15.58 -4.37
C GLN A 77 -5.25 -16.98 -3.83
N LYS A 78 -4.01 -17.25 -3.39
CA LYS A 78 -3.61 -18.57 -2.89
C LYS A 78 -4.13 -18.92 -1.48
N ASN A 79 -4.61 -17.93 -0.72
CA ASN A 79 -5.12 -18.11 0.65
C ASN A 79 -6.65 -17.93 0.74
N LEU A 80 -7.40 -18.44 -0.23
CA LEU A 80 -8.85 -18.29 -0.30
C LEU A 80 -9.55 -18.82 0.97
N ALA A 81 -9.14 -19.97 1.50
CA ALA A 81 -9.74 -20.57 2.70
C ALA A 81 -9.57 -19.70 3.96
N LEU A 82 -8.38 -19.10 4.13
CA LEU A 82 -8.12 -18.17 5.24
C LEU A 82 -8.99 -16.92 5.09
N ARG A 83 -9.10 -16.37 3.87
CA ARG A 83 -9.96 -15.22 3.58
C ARG A 83 -11.43 -15.49 3.84
N GLU A 84 -11.94 -16.66 3.45
CA GLU A 84 -13.33 -17.02 3.75
C GLU A 84 -13.61 -17.08 5.25
N GLN A 85 -12.66 -17.59 6.04
CA GLN A 85 -12.79 -17.64 7.49
C GLN A 85 -12.76 -16.24 8.10
N GLU A 86 -11.81 -15.40 7.70
CA GLU A 86 -11.71 -14.00 8.15
C GLU A 86 -12.95 -13.19 7.74
N ALA A 87 -13.44 -13.36 6.51
CA ALA A 87 -14.66 -12.72 6.03
C ALA A 87 -15.89 -13.15 6.84
N ARG A 88 -16.05 -14.44 7.15
CA ARG A 88 -17.15 -14.91 8.03
C ARG A 88 -17.10 -14.26 9.41
N MET A 89 -15.92 -14.16 10.00
CA MET A 89 -15.75 -13.48 11.29
C MET A 89 -16.09 -11.99 11.18
N ALA A 90 -15.61 -11.31 10.13
CA ALA A 90 -15.90 -9.91 9.87
C ALA A 90 -17.40 -9.65 9.68
N TYR A 91 -18.11 -10.48 8.92
CA TYR A 91 -19.57 -10.37 8.76
C TYR A 91 -20.31 -10.55 10.10
N GLY A 92 -19.86 -11.47 10.95
CA GLY A 92 -20.42 -11.64 12.30
C GLY A 92 -20.25 -10.39 13.17
N ILE A 93 -19.09 -9.72 13.08
CA ILE A 93 -18.83 -8.46 13.77
C ILE A 93 -19.74 -7.36 13.21
N ILE A 94 -19.74 -7.14 11.89
CA ILE A 94 -20.56 -6.11 11.24
C ILE A 94 -22.05 -6.30 11.58
N GLY A 95 -22.56 -7.54 11.53
CA GLY A 95 -23.95 -7.82 11.88
C GLY A 95 -24.30 -7.44 13.33
N ARG A 96 -23.39 -7.72 14.27
CA ARG A 96 -23.57 -7.33 15.68
C ARG A 96 -23.58 -5.82 15.84
N GLU A 97 -22.58 -5.14 15.31
CA GLU A 97 -22.45 -3.67 15.40
C GLU A 97 -23.63 -2.96 14.72
N THR A 98 -24.11 -3.49 13.60
CA THR A 98 -25.29 -2.96 12.91
C THR A 98 -26.55 -3.10 13.77
N SER A 99 -26.73 -4.27 14.43
CA SER A 99 -27.88 -4.50 15.32
C SER A 99 -27.83 -3.61 16.56
N GLU A 100 -26.65 -3.46 17.17
CA GLU A 100 -26.39 -2.53 18.29
C GLU A 100 -26.69 -1.09 17.87
N PHE A 101 -26.24 -0.67 16.70
CA PHE A 101 -26.49 0.66 16.15
C PHE A 101 -27.99 0.94 15.95
N PHE A 102 -28.75 0.00 15.37
CA PHE A 102 -30.19 0.18 15.22
C PHE A 102 -30.94 0.17 16.56
N ARG A 103 -30.47 -0.60 17.54
CA ARG A 103 -31.01 -0.55 18.91
C ARG A 103 -30.78 0.82 19.53
N TYR A 104 -29.56 1.33 19.43
CA TYR A 104 -29.22 2.68 19.88
C TYR A 104 -30.10 3.76 19.22
N LEU A 105 -30.34 3.68 17.91
CA LEU A 105 -31.24 4.61 17.22
C LEU A 105 -32.70 4.52 17.70
N ASN A 106 -33.20 3.31 17.96
CA ASN A 106 -34.55 3.12 18.49
C ASN A 106 -34.67 3.67 19.92
N ASP A 107 -33.68 3.43 20.77
CA ASP A 107 -33.65 3.96 22.13
C ASP A 107 -33.64 5.49 22.12
N LEU A 108 -32.87 6.11 21.21
CA LEU A 108 -32.83 7.56 21.03
C LEU A 108 -34.19 8.11 20.55
N ALA A 109 -34.91 7.39 19.69
CA ALA A 109 -36.23 7.76 19.21
C ALA A 109 -37.34 7.65 20.28
N LEU A 110 -37.10 6.87 21.34
CA LEU A 110 -38.01 6.70 22.48
C LEU A 110 -37.69 7.64 23.65
N MET A 111 -36.66 8.48 23.54
CA MET A 111 -36.39 9.52 24.53
C MET A 111 -37.41 10.65 24.37
N PRO A 112 -38.13 11.05 25.44
CA PRO A 112 -39.03 12.20 25.37
C PRO A 112 -38.23 13.49 25.17
N ILE A 113 -38.80 14.43 24.41
CA ILE A 113 -38.30 15.80 24.22
C ILE A 113 -38.21 16.56 25.54
#